data_AF-A0AAD2K8H0-F1
#
_entry.id   AF-A0AAD2K8H0-F1
#
_cell.length_a   1.000
_cell.length_b   1.000
_cell.length_c   1.000
_cell.angle_alpha   90.00
_cell.angle_beta   90.00
_cell.angle_gamma   90.00
#
_symmetry.space_group_name_H-M   'P 1'
#
loop_
_entity.id
_entity.type
_entity.pdbx_description
1 polymer ?
#
loop_
_entity_poly.entity_id
_entity_poly.type
_entity_poly.pdbx_seq_one_letter_code
_entity_poly.pdbx_strand_id
1 'polypeptide(L)'
;FLLAFGILFTSFSIISLGNSPVLAVVFLIATFVLSAIYLLLVGISFIGISYIILYVGAIAVLFLFVIMMLNLKDKDLVEPTSVSLNNSIYSFIIVIFFCIYN
;
A
#
# COMPACT_ATOMS: atom_id res chain seq x y z
N PHE A 1 -2.39 -15.78 -5.83
CA PHE A 1 -3.27 -15.44 -4.69
C PHE A 1 -2.52 -14.78 -3.52
N LEU A 2 -1.50 -15.42 -2.93
CA LEU A 2 -0.79 -14.94 -1.73
C LEU A 2 -0.17 -13.53 -1.86
N LEU A 3 0.34 -13.17 -3.05
CA LEU A 3 0.83 -11.82 -3.36
C LEU A 3 -0.25 -10.74 -3.29
N ALA A 4 -1.50 -11.04 -3.65
CA ALA A 4 -2.62 -10.09 -3.55
C ALA A 4 -2.93 -9.73 -2.10
N PHE A 5 -2.79 -10.69 -1.18
CA PHE A 5 -2.91 -10.44 0.25
C PHE A 5 -1.79 -9.52 0.77
N GLY A 6 -0.56 -9.70 0.28
CA GLY A 6 0.55 -8.80 0.58
C GLY A 6 0.30 -7.35 0.14
N ILE A 7 -0.36 -7.14 -0.99
CA ILE A 7 -0.73 -5.79 -1.50
C ILE A 7 -1.77 -5.13 -0.57
N LEU A 8 -2.77 -5.88 -0.11
CA LEU A 8 -3.78 -5.36 0.82
C LEU A 8 -3.17 -4.99 2.18
N PHE A 9 -2.31 -5.87 2.72
CA PHE A 9 -1.66 -5.65 4.01
C PHE A 9 -0.74 -4.43 3.99
N THR A 10 0.04 -4.27 2.92
CA THR A 10 0.90 -3.10 2.74
C THR A 10 0.07 -1.82 2.56
N SER A 11 -1.04 -1.86 1.83
CA SER A 11 -1.94 -0.70 1.70
C SER A 11 -2.58 -0.29 3.03
N PHE A 12 -2.97 -1.26 3.87
CA PHE A 12 -3.49 -0.97 5.21
C PHE A 12 -2.42 -0.36 6.13
N SER A 13 -1.17 -0.83 5.98
CA SER A 13 -0.02 -0.31 6.73
C SER A 13 0.29 1.16 6.39
N ILE A 14 0.05 1.61 5.14
CA ILE A 14 0.16 3.04 4.76
C ILE A 14 -0.76 3.92 5.61
N ILE A 15 -2.00 3.46 5.86
CA ILE A 15 -3.04 4.21 6.55
C ILE A 15 -2.82 4.16 8.07
N SER A 16 -2.40 3.02 8.59
CA SER A 16 -2.19 2.81 10.02
C SER A 16 -0.90 3.43 10.56
N LEU A 17 0.11 3.63 9.71
CA LEU A 17 1.44 4.10 10.11
C LEU A 17 1.69 5.57 9.72
N GLY A 18 0.62 6.35 9.58
CA GLY A 18 0.57 7.75 9.13
C GLY A 18 1.30 8.78 10.01
N ASN A 19 2.21 8.35 10.88
CA ASN A 19 3.00 9.23 11.75
C ASN A 19 4.23 9.83 11.04
N SER A 20 4.57 9.35 9.84
CA SER A 20 5.59 9.99 9.01
C SER A 20 5.26 9.84 7.52
N PRO A 21 5.09 10.95 6.77
CA PRO A 21 4.68 10.92 5.37
C PRO A 21 5.71 10.23 4.46
N VAL A 22 6.99 10.27 4.84
CA VAL A 22 8.07 9.55 4.14
C VAL A 22 7.83 8.03 4.19
N LEU A 23 7.42 7.50 5.35
CA LEU A 23 7.18 6.08 5.52
C LEU A 23 5.96 5.61 4.72
N ALA A 24 4.92 6.43 4.61
CA ALA A 24 3.76 6.16 3.76
C ALA A 24 4.17 5.97 2.28
N VAL A 25 5.10 6.79 1.76
CA VAL A 25 5.61 6.65 0.39
C VAL A 25 6.47 5.39 0.24
N VAL A 26 7.27 5.01 1.24
CA VAL A 26 8.03 3.75 1.21
C VAL A 26 7.10 2.54 1.13
N PHE A 27 6.00 2.52 1.89
CA PHE A 27 5.00 1.46 1.78
C PHE A 27 4.23 1.48 0.45
N LEU A 28 4.02 2.66 -0.15
CA LEU A 28 3.46 2.78 -1.49
C LEU A 28 4.41 2.26 -2.58
N ILE A 29 5.73 2.43 -2.43
CA ILE A 29 6.71 1.77 -3.31
C ILE A 29 6.61 0.25 -3.16
N ALA A 30 6.48 -0.26 -1.93
CA ALA A 30 6.34 -1.69 -1.66
C ALA A 30 5.06 -2.28 -2.29
N THR A 31 3.92 -1.59 -2.25
CA THR A 31 2.67 -2.05 -2.91
C THR A 31 2.83 -2.16 -4.42
N PHE A 32 3.49 -1.19 -5.07
CA PHE A 32 3.74 -1.24 -6.52
C PHE A 32 4.72 -2.33 -6.91
N VAL A 33 5.74 -2.61 -6.10
CA VAL A 33 6.65 -3.74 -6.34
C VAL A 33 5.91 -5.07 -6.22
N LEU A 34 5.08 -5.25 -5.20
CA LEU A 34 4.24 -6.46 -5.04
C LEU A 34 3.25 -6.63 -6.22
N SER A 35 2.66 -5.53 -6.69
CA SER A 35 1.78 -5.52 -7.86
C SER A 35 2.53 -5.87 -9.16
N ALA A 36 3.74 -5.35 -9.34
CA ALA A 36 4.58 -5.70 -10.50
C ALA A 36 4.98 -7.18 -10.49
N ILE A 37 5.38 -7.72 -9.34
CA ILE A 37 5.68 -9.15 -9.18
C ILE A 37 4.44 -9.99 -9.51
N TYR A 38 3.26 -9.57 -9.06
CA TYR A 38 2.00 -10.23 -9.40
C TYR A 38 1.74 -10.25 -10.92
N LEU A 39 1.92 -9.11 -11.60
CA LEU A 39 1.75 -9.00 -13.06
C LEU A 39 2.76 -9.87 -13.83
N LEU A 40 3.99 -9.97 -13.34
CA LEU A 40 5.00 -10.86 -13.91
C LEU A 40 4.61 -12.34 -13.76
N LEU A 41 4.06 -12.73 -12.61
CA LEU A 41 3.60 -14.12 -12.37
C LEU A 41 2.40 -14.50 -13.23
N VAL A 42 1.51 -13.56 -13.55
CA VAL A 42 0.37 -13.78 -14.46
C VAL A 42 0.83 -13.94 -15.93
N GLY A 43 2.11 -13.69 -16.23
CA GLY A 43 2.70 -13.87 -17.55
C GLY A 43 2.68 -12.61 -18.43
N ILE A 44 2.27 -11.46 -17.88
CA ILE A 44 2.18 -10.19 -18.61
C ILE A 44 3.47 -9.37 -18.39
N SER A 45 4.57 -9.89 -18.94
CA SER A 45 5.93 -9.37 -18.70
C SER A 45 6.11 -7.89 -19.07
N PHE A 46 5.59 -7.47 -20.24
CA PHE A 46 5.73 -6.09 -20.72
C PHE A 46 5.06 -5.08 -19.79
N ILE A 47 3.82 -5.35 -19.37
CA ILE A 47 3.08 -4.46 -18.46
C ILE A 47 3.74 -4.44 -17.07
N GLY A 48 4.24 -5.59 -16.57
CA GLY A 48 4.89 -5.66 -15.26
C GLY A 48 6.18 -4.84 -15.19
N ILE A 49 7.02 -4.89 -16.23
CA ILE A 49 8.26 -4.11 -16.30
C ILE A 49 7.94 -2.61 -16.45
N SER A 50 6.98 -2.26 -17.30
CA SER A 50 6.50 -0.89 -17.44
C SER A 50 5.98 -0.33 -16.12
N TYR A 51 5.31 -1.17 -15.32
CA TYR A 51 4.79 -0.80 -14.01
C TYR A 51 5.90 -0.36 -13.06
N ILE A 52 7.02 -1.08 -13.03
CA ILE A 52 8.18 -0.71 -12.21
C ILE A 52 8.76 0.63 -12.68
N ILE A 53 8.98 0.80 -13.98
CA ILE A 53 9.65 2.00 -14.51
C ILE A 53 8.79 3.25 -14.31
N LEU A 54 7.50 3.19 -14.64
CA LEU A 54 6.62 4.36 -14.58
C LEU A 54 6.15 4.65 -13.14
N TYR A 55 5.67 3.63 -12.41
CA TYR A 55 5.10 3.86 -11.08
C TYR A 55 6.16 3.94 -9.99
N VAL A 56 7.08 2.98 -9.92
CA VAL A 56 8.13 3.01 -8.91
C VAL A 56 9.21 4.03 -9.29
N GLY A 57 9.63 4.06 -10.56
CA GLY A 57 10.73 4.90 -11.01
C GLY A 57 10.40 6.39 -11.14
N ALA A 58 9.22 6.75 -11.66
CA ALA A 58 8.86 8.16 -11.86
C ALA A 58 7.89 8.68 -10.80
N ILE A 59 6.71 8.06 -10.67
CA ILE A 59 5.62 8.61 -9.86
C ILE A 59 5.96 8.59 -8.36
N ALA A 60 6.41 7.46 -7.82
CA ALA A 60 6.71 7.33 -6.40
C ALA A 60 7.93 8.15 -5.96
N VAL A 61 8.96 8.27 -6.81
CA VAL A 61 10.13 9.12 -6.55
C VAL A 61 9.76 10.61 -6.58
N LEU A 62 8.88 11.03 -7.49
CA LEU A 62 8.36 12.39 -7.52
C LEU A 62 7.58 12.69 -6.22
N PHE A 63 6.73 11.75 -5.79
CA PHE A 63 6.06 11.88 -4.49
C PHE A 63 7.06 12.04 -3.36
N LEU A 64 8.08 11.18 -3.28
CA LEU A 64 9.14 11.27 -2.25
C LEU A 64 9.83 12.64 -2.26
N PHE A 65 10.13 13.18 -3.43
CA PHE A 65 10.71 14.52 -3.53
C PHE A 65 9.75 15.61 -3.04
N VAL A 66 8.48 15.54 -3.46
CA VAL A 66 7.45 16.51 -3.07
C VAL A 66 7.18 16.47 -1.57
N ILE A 67 6.97 15.30 -0.97
CA ILE A 67 6.70 15.17 0.48
C ILE A 67 7.91 15.54 1.34
N MET A 68 9.13 15.43 0.84
CA MET A 68 10.31 15.88 1.59
C MET A 68 10.49 17.41 1.50
N MET A 69 10.15 18.02 0.36
CA MET A 69 10.11 19.48 0.25
C MET A 69 8.90 20.09 0.99
N LEU A 70 7.80 19.35 1.08
CA LEU A 70 6.62 19.72 1.83
C LEU A 70 6.88 19.44 3.31
N ASN A 71 7.12 20.49 4.10
CA ASN A 71 7.25 20.35 5.54
C ASN A 71 5.89 20.02 6.20
N LEU A 72 5.50 18.75 6.09
CA LEU A 72 4.35 18.16 6.76
C LEU A 72 4.73 18.01 8.23
N LYS A 73 4.47 19.07 9.00
CA LYS A 73 4.73 19.08 10.43
C LYS A 73 3.68 18.19 11.09
N ASP A 74 4.13 17.02 11.56
CA ASP A 74 3.32 16.05 12.27
C ASP A 74 2.57 16.75 13.41
N LYS A 75 1.26 16.92 13.24
CA LYS A 75 0.39 17.35 14.32
C LYS A 75 -0.15 16.07 14.95
N ASP A 76 0.49 15.67 16.03
CA ASP A 76 -0.01 14.63 16.92
C ASP A 76 -1.37 15.06 17.47
N LEU A 77 -2.43 14.62 16.81
CA LEU A 77 -3.76 14.55 17.39
C LEU A 77 -4.02 13.07 17.63
N VAL A 78 -3.48 12.59 18.75
CA VAL A 78 -3.96 11.37 19.39
C VAL A 78 -5.36 11.68 19.91
N GLU A 79 -6.38 11.12 19.27
CA GLU A 79 -7.68 10.95 19.90
C GLU A 79 -8.18 9.52 19.66
N PRO A 80 -8.26 8.67 20.71
CA PRO A 80 -8.78 7.32 20.60
C PRO A 80 -10.30 7.35 20.81
N THR A 81 -11.09 7.18 19.74
CA THR A 81 -12.54 6.99 19.88
C THR A 81 -13.02 5.77 19.09
N SER A 82 -12.73 4.60 19.67
CA SER A 82 -13.72 3.55 19.98
C SER A 82 -14.96 3.39 19.06
N VAL A 83 -14.80 3.28 17.74
CA VAL A 83 -15.74 2.59 16.83
C VAL A 83 -15.06 2.33 15.48
N SER A 84 -14.06 1.43 15.45
CA SER A 84 -13.50 0.94 14.17
C SER A 84 -12.90 -0.47 14.24
N LEU A 85 -12.80 -1.05 15.43
CA LEU A 85 -12.37 -2.45 15.56
C LEU A 85 -13.37 -3.42 14.91
N ASN A 86 -14.66 -3.07 14.84
CA ASN A 86 -15.66 -3.96 14.23
C ASN A 86 -15.54 -3.99 12.69
N ASN A 87 -15.38 -2.84 12.03
CA ASN A 87 -15.30 -2.77 10.57
C ASN A 87 -14.00 -3.36 9.99
N SER A 88 -12.87 -3.20 10.68
CA SER A 88 -11.59 -3.77 10.20
C SER A 88 -11.60 -5.30 10.24
N ILE A 89 -12.28 -5.92 11.22
CA ILE A 89 -12.37 -7.37 11.35
C ILE A 89 -13.30 -7.96 10.28
N TYR A 90 -14.44 -7.32 9.98
CA TYR A 90 -15.35 -7.77 8.91
C TYR A 90 -14.70 -7.69 7.52
N SER A 91 -13.88 -6.67 7.27
CA SER A 91 -13.11 -6.58 6.02
C SER A 91 -12.12 -7.73 5.89
N PHE A 92 -11.39 -8.05 6.96
CA PHE A 92 -10.44 -9.17 6.98
C PHE A 92 -11.12 -10.53 6.74
N ILE A 93 -12.30 -10.74 7.33
CA ILE A 93 -13.11 -11.96 7.17
C ILE A 93 -13.63 -12.11 5.73
N ILE A 94 -14.12 -11.04 5.10
CA ILE A 94 -14.58 -11.05 3.70
C ILE A 94 -13.43 -11.41 2.73
N VAL A 95 -12.24 -10.86 2.95
CA VAL A 95 -11.06 -11.13 2.12
C VAL A 95 -10.59 -12.58 2.27
N ILE A 96 -10.63 -13.13 3.49
CA ILE A 96 -10.29 -14.53 3.77
C ILE A 96 -11.33 -15.50 3.19
N PHE A 97 -12.62 -15.17 3.27
CA PHE A 97 -13.68 -16.02 2.74
C PHE A 97 -13.65 -16.10 1.21
N PHE A 98 -13.42 -14.96 0.53
CA PHE A 98 -13.22 -14.93 -0.93
C PHE A 98 -11.95 -15.68 -1.37
N CYS A 99 -10.93 -15.75 -0.51
CA CYS A 99 -9.66 -16.45 -0.73
C CYS A 99 -9.75 -17.98 -0.69
N ILE A 100 -10.64 -18.53 0.13
CA ILE A 100 -10.82 -19.99 0.21
C ILE A 100 -11.63 -20.52 -0.98
N TYR A 101 -12.44 -19.67 -1.60
CA TYR A 101 -13.41 -20.07 -2.61
C TYR A 101 -12.92 -19.95 -4.07
N ASN A 102 -11.71 -19.43 -4.31
CA ASN A 102 -11.09 -19.23 -5.64
C ASN A 102 -9.60 -19.57 -5.58
#